data_AF-A0A951L9E1-F1
#
_entry.id   AF-A0A951L9E1-F1
#
_cell.length_a   1.000
_cell.length_b   1.000
_cell.length_c   1.000
_cell.angle_alpha   90.00
_cell.angle_beta   90.00
_cell.angle_gamma   90.00
#
_symmetry.space_group_name_H-M   'P 1'
#
loop_
_entity.id
_entity.type
_entity.pdbx_description
1 polymer ?
#
loop_
_entity_poly.entity_id
_entity_poly.type
_entity_poly.pdbx_seq_one_letter_code
_entity_poly.pdbx_strand_id
1 'polypeptide(L)'
;MDNATRIVRRRLMHPSRVREGRPFPLGATWDGLGVNFALFSAHATKVELCLFDSEGKQEIERVALPEYTDEVWHGYLPEARPGTVYGYRVHGPYEPAAGHRFNPNKLLIDPYAKRLIGELKWDHALFGYTIGDKDDDLSFDKRDSAAFVPKSVVIDSAFTWGRERAPLIPWNRTIVYETHVKGFTQRHPLVPPELRGKFAGMANHWVIEYLKQLGITTVELLPIHAYVDDSYLLEKGMRNYWGYNTIGFFAPDPRYMSTPFVNEFKEMVAHLHEANIEVILDVVYNHTAEGNERGPTISFKGIDNASYYRLLPDQPRYYINDTGTGNTVNLSHPRVLQMVNDSLRYWATEMRVDGFRFDLATILGREPYGFDEGGGFLDSCRQDPVLSRVKLIAEPWDCGPGGYQVGGFPPGWAEWNDRFRDTVRAFWKGDEGTTGELAARLTASADKFNKRGRKPWSTVNFITAH
;
A
#
# COMPACT_ATOMS: atom_id res chain seq x y z
N MET A 1 48.86 2.98 51.65
CA MET A 1 47.71 2.31 52.29
C MET A 1 46.61 3.35 52.39
N ASP A 2 46.05 3.72 51.24
CA ASP A 2 44.75 3.24 50.71
C ASP A 2 43.56 3.85 51.45
N ASN A 3 42.97 4.92 50.91
CA ASN A 3 41.86 4.95 49.92
C ASN A 3 40.55 4.35 50.47
N ALA A 4 39.53 5.20 50.66
CA ALA A 4 38.46 5.36 49.67
C ALA A 4 37.23 6.07 50.25
N THR A 5 37.11 7.36 49.96
CA THR A 5 35.83 8.05 49.84
C THR A 5 35.23 7.65 48.48
N ARG A 6 34.02 7.07 48.43
CA ARG A 6 33.35 6.83 47.13
C ARG A 6 31.84 7.03 47.19
N ILE A 7 31.47 8.29 47.00
CA ILE A 7 30.43 8.82 46.09
C ILE A 7 29.33 7.82 45.71
N VAL A 8 28.13 8.06 46.23
CA VAL A 8 26.86 7.54 45.72
C VAL A 8 26.71 7.98 44.27
N ARG A 9 26.83 7.05 43.32
CA ARG A 9 26.50 7.30 41.90
C ARG A 9 24.99 7.51 41.79
N ARG A 10 24.55 8.77 41.82
CA ARG A 10 23.28 9.18 41.19
C ARG A 10 23.36 8.73 39.73
N ARG A 11 22.45 7.86 39.30
CA ARG A 11 22.17 7.60 37.89
C ARG A 11 21.75 8.94 37.30
N LEU A 12 22.67 9.64 36.63
CA LEU A 12 22.32 10.77 35.78
C LEU A 12 21.38 10.23 34.72
N MET A 13 20.10 10.56 34.84
CA MET A 13 19.13 10.43 33.74
C MET A 13 19.76 11.20 32.58
N HIS A 14 20.33 10.50 31.61
CA HIS A 14 20.69 11.14 30.35
C HIS A 14 19.37 11.69 29.80
N PRO A 15 19.26 12.99 29.52
CA PRO A 15 18.10 13.49 28.81
C PRO A 15 17.96 12.66 27.53
N SER A 16 16.76 12.12 27.29
CA SER A 16 16.46 11.41 26.04
C SER A 16 16.90 12.30 24.89
N ARG A 17 17.68 11.77 23.95
CA ARG A 17 18.11 12.53 22.78
C ARG A 17 16.95 12.88 21.83
N VAL A 18 15.78 12.27 22.04
CA VAL A 18 14.55 12.57 21.30
C VAL A 18 13.87 13.81 21.88
N ARG A 19 13.52 14.74 21.00
CA ARG A 19 12.75 15.97 21.27
C ARG A 19 11.27 15.74 20.92
N GLU A 20 10.42 16.71 21.24
CA GLU A 20 8.97 16.66 21.03
C GLU A 20 8.56 16.34 19.58
N GLY A 21 9.23 16.94 18.59
CA GLY A 21 8.87 16.76 17.18
C GLY A 21 7.50 17.35 16.83
N ARG A 22 6.84 16.78 15.83
CA ARG A 22 5.54 17.25 15.30
C ARG A 22 4.64 16.06 14.93
N PRO A 23 3.31 16.17 15.09
CA PRO A 23 2.36 15.14 14.71
C PRO A 23 2.14 15.03 13.19
N PHE A 24 2.72 15.93 12.39
CA PHE A 24 2.60 15.95 10.94
C PHE A 24 3.93 16.40 10.29
N PRO A 25 4.30 15.85 9.11
CA PRO A 25 3.65 14.75 8.39
C PRO A 25 3.77 13.40 9.12
N LEU A 26 2.84 12.47 8.83
CA LEU A 26 2.88 11.09 9.31
C LEU A 26 4.06 10.32 8.70
N GLY A 27 4.55 9.31 9.42
CA GLY A 27 5.74 8.53 9.09
C GLY A 27 7.04 9.18 9.55
N ALA A 28 8.15 8.75 8.96
CA ALA A 28 9.48 9.32 9.20
C ALA A 28 9.87 10.34 8.12
N THR A 29 10.15 11.58 8.54
CA THR A 29 10.52 12.68 7.64
C THR A 29 11.84 13.31 8.06
N TRP A 30 12.82 13.25 7.16
CA TRP A 30 14.12 13.90 7.34
C TRP A 30 14.07 15.37 6.89
N ASP A 31 14.63 16.27 7.70
CA ASP A 31 14.60 17.73 7.46
C ASP A 31 15.98 18.36 7.24
N GLY A 32 17.02 17.53 7.11
CA GLY A 32 18.42 17.98 7.01
C GLY A 32 19.19 17.95 8.33
N LEU A 33 18.51 18.12 9.47
CA LEU A 33 19.11 18.17 10.81
C LEU A 33 18.82 16.92 11.65
N GLY A 34 17.75 16.20 11.32
CA GLY A 34 17.29 15.02 12.03
C GLY A 34 16.04 14.44 11.39
N VAL A 35 15.38 13.52 12.09
CA VAL A 35 14.18 12.84 11.59
C VAL A 35 13.03 13.05 12.56
N ASN A 36 11.91 13.56 12.04
CA ASN A 36 10.62 13.57 12.73
C ASN A 36 9.91 12.24 12.50
N PHE A 37 9.48 11.57 13.57
CA PHE A 37 8.67 10.37 13.53
C PHE A 37 7.27 10.69 14.05
N ALA A 38 6.23 10.31 13.30
CA ALA A 38 4.84 10.48 13.69
C ALA A 38 4.02 9.24 13.31
N LEU A 39 3.35 8.63 14.29
CA LEU A 39 2.59 7.40 14.14
C LEU A 39 1.18 7.56 14.71
N PHE A 40 0.16 7.38 13.88
CA PHE A 40 -1.22 7.33 14.34
C PHE A 40 -1.48 6.03 15.13
N SER A 41 -2.06 6.17 16.33
CA SER A 41 -2.67 5.09 17.09
C SER A 41 -3.54 5.69 18.19
N ALA A 42 -4.86 5.56 18.06
CA ALA A 42 -5.83 6.11 18.99
C ALA A 42 -5.91 5.32 20.30
N HIS A 43 -5.62 4.01 20.24
CA HIS A 43 -5.78 3.10 21.38
C HIS A 43 -4.46 2.64 22.02
N ALA A 44 -3.31 3.05 21.48
CA ALA A 44 -2.03 2.77 22.12
C ALA A 44 -1.89 3.50 23.45
N THR A 45 -1.21 2.86 24.41
CA THR A 45 -0.85 3.46 25.70
C THR A 45 0.61 3.90 25.74
N LYS A 46 1.44 3.44 24.79
CA LYS A 46 2.83 3.83 24.61
C LYS A 46 3.32 3.37 23.24
N VAL A 47 4.12 4.20 22.57
CA VAL A 47 4.84 3.84 21.34
C VAL A 47 6.34 3.91 21.57
N GLU A 48 7.04 2.85 21.17
CA GLU A 48 8.50 2.79 21.18
C GLU A 48 9.04 2.72 19.75
N LEU A 49 9.89 3.69 19.40
CA LEU A 49 10.73 3.69 18.22
C LEU A 49 11.93 2.76 18.45
N CYS A 50 12.03 1.68 17.68
CA CYS A 50 13.15 0.74 17.69
C CYS A 50 14.10 1.09 16.54
N LEU A 51 15.34 1.45 16.86
CA LEU A 51 16.41 1.72 15.89
C LEU A 51 17.24 0.46 15.69
N PHE A 52 17.69 0.23 14.46
CA PHE A 52 18.51 -0.92 14.08
C PHE A 52 19.84 -0.48 13.47
N ASP A 53 20.78 -1.43 13.39
CA ASP A 53 21.95 -1.29 12.53
C ASP A 53 21.56 -1.06 11.05
N SER A 54 22.53 -0.66 10.22
CA SER A 54 22.29 -0.36 8.80
C SER A 54 21.81 -1.55 7.97
N GLU A 55 21.97 -2.77 8.47
CA GLU A 55 21.50 -4.01 7.82
C GLU A 55 20.11 -4.44 8.32
N GLY A 56 19.55 -3.75 9.32
CA GLY A 56 18.28 -4.10 9.94
C GLY A 56 18.31 -5.41 10.75
N LYS A 57 19.48 -5.82 11.24
CA LYS A 57 19.67 -7.12 11.92
C LYS A 57 19.61 -7.01 13.43
N GLN A 58 20.30 -6.06 14.03
CA GLN A 58 20.35 -5.87 15.48
C GLN A 58 19.64 -4.58 15.90
N GLU A 59 18.76 -4.69 16.89
CA GLU A 59 18.15 -3.52 17.56
C GLU A 59 19.25 -2.84 18.39
N ILE A 60 19.58 -1.59 18.06
CA ILE A 60 20.66 -0.82 18.69
C ILE A 60 20.15 0.07 19.82
N GLU A 61 18.91 0.53 19.72
CA GLU A 61 18.31 1.45 20.68
C GLU A 61 16.78 1.37 20.60
N ARG A 62 16.14 1.60 21.73
CA ARG A 62 14.68 1.75 21.82
C ARG A 62 14.35 3.04 22.55
N VAL A 63 13.51 3.87 21.92
CA VAL A 63 13.14 5.18 22.44
C VAL A 63 11.63 5.31 22.52
N ALA A 64 11.08 5.68 23.68
CA ALA A 64 9.67 6.02 23.78
C ALA A 64 9.41 7.36 23.05
N LEU A 65 8.38 7.41 22.22
CA LEU A 65 7.94 8.68 21.62
C LEU A 65 7.34 9.56 22.74
N PRO A 66 7.84 10.79 22.93
CA PRO A 66 7.51 11.61 24.10
C PRO A 66 6.11 12.22 24.05
N GLU A 67 5.60 12.52 22.86
CA GLU A 67 4.41 13.35 22.69
C GLU A 67 3.27 12.59 22.01
N TYR A 68 2.04 13.01 22.32
CA TYR A 68 0.80 12.48 21.78
C TYR A 68 -0.18 13.64 21.53
N THR A 69 -0.39 13.98 20.25
CA THR A 69 -1.26 15.07 19.82
C THR A 69 -2.25 14.55 18.78
N ASP A 70 -3.54 14.78 18.99
CA ASP A 70 -4.63 14.37 18.06
C ASP A 70 -4.54 12.91 17.59
N GLU A 71 -4.32 11.99 18.53
CA GLU A 71 -4.17 10.53 18.27
C GLU A 71 -2.88 10.12 17.54
N VAL A 72 -1.91 11.04 17.43
CA VAL A 72 -0.62 10.79 16.80
C VAL A 72 0.49 10.86 17.84
N TRP A 73 1.23 9.75 17.97
CA TRP A 73 2.46 9.67 18.75
C TRP A 73 3.62 10.22 17.95
N HIS A 74 4.41 11.12 18.52
CA HIS A 74 5.50 11.74 17.77
C HIS A 74 6.74 12.06 18.61
N GLY A 75 7.86 12.20 17.90
CA GLY A 75 9.16 12.57 18.45
C GLY A 75 10.15 12.92 17.34
N TYR A 76 11.12 13.75 17.67
CA TYR A 76 12.18 14.15 16.74
C TYR A 76 13.53 13.63 17.22
N LEU A 77 14.24 12.89 16.37
CA LEU A 77 15.56 12.38 16.64
C LEU A 77 16.60 13.25 15.90
N PRO A 78 17.34 14.13 16.61
CA PRO A 78 18.41 14.92 16.02
C PRO A 78 19.49 14.01 15.44
N GLU A 79 20.12 14.48 14.37
CA GLU A 79 21.26 13.82 13.70
C GLU A 79 20.95 12.48 13.02
N ALA A 80 19.73 11.94 13.16
CA ALA A 80 19.26 10.85 12.33
C ALA A 80 19.24 11.27 10.85
N ARG A 81 19.61 10.34 9.97
CA ARG A 81 19.79 10.61 8.53
C ARG A 81 19.02 9.60 7.67
N PRO A 82 18.82 9.89 6.37
CA PRO A 82 18.42 8.87 5.40
C PRO A 82 19.31 7.63 5.52
N GLY A 83 18.69 6.45 5.48
CA GLY A 83 19.33 5.17 5.79
C GLY A 83 19.19 4.73 7.26
N THR A 84 18.66 5.56 8.16
CA THR A 84 18.28 5.12 9.51
C THR A 84 17.21 4.03 9.40
N VAL A 85 17.50 2.85 9.96
CA VAL A 85 16.62 1.68 9.93
C VAL A 85 15.83 1.62 11.24
N TYR A 86 14.51 1.46 11.14
CA TYR A 86 13.63 1.52 12.29
C TYR A 86 12.40 0.61 12.18
N GLY A 87 11.72 0.43 13.31
CA GLY A 87 10.36 -0.12 13.41
C GLY A 87 9.71 0.37 14.70
N TYR A 88 8.49 -0.07 14.96
CA TYR A 88 7.76 0.30 16.17
C TYR A 88 7.42 -0.90 17.05
N ARG A 89 7.36 -0.67 18.35
CA ARG A 89 6.65 -1.54 19.30
C ARG A 89 5.56 -0.72 19.96
N VAL A 90 4.33 -1.19 19.83
CA VAL A 90 3.16 -0.45 20.29
C VAL A 90 2.52 -1.21 21.44
N HIS A 91 2.34 -0.51 22.55
CA HIS A 91 1.73 -1.02 23.78
C HIS A 91 0.28 -0.57 23.81
N GLY A 92 -0.59 -1.41 24.38
CA GLY A 92 -2.02 -1.14 24.50
C GLY A 92 -2.74 -2.35 25.06
N PRO A 93 -4.08 -2.31 25.14
CA PRO A 93 -4.87 -3.44 25.61
C PRO A 93 -4.76 -4.64 24.68
N TYR A 94 -4.50 -5.83 25.23
CA TYR A 94 -4.69 -7.09 24.51
C TYR A 94 -6.04 -7.68 24.91
N GLU A 95 -7.08 -7.23 24.23
CA GLU A 95 -8.47 -7.63 24.45
C GLU A 95 -9.07 -8.08 23.12
N PRO A 96 -8.69 -9.26 22.58
CA PRO A 96 -9.14 -9.70 21.26
C PRO A 96 -10.65 -9.75 21.13
N ALA A 97 -11.38 -10.08 22.21
CA ALA A 97 -12.84 -10.06 22.24
C ALA A 97 -13.45 -8.67 21.93
N ALA A 98 -12.75 -7.59 22.28
CA ALA A 98 -13.11 -6.20 22.00
C ALA A 98 -12.42 -5.65 20.73
N GLY A 99 -11.68 -6.49 20.00
CA GLY A 99 -10.96 -6.09 18.79
C GLY A 99 -9.59 -5.45 19.05
N HIS A 100 -9.13 -5.32 20.29
CA HIS A 100 -7.79 -4.79 20.58
C HIS A 100 -6.73 -5.89 20.58
N ARG A 101 -5.68 -5.73 19.75
CA ARG A 101 -4.66 -6.77 19.49
C ARG A 101 -3.22 -6.28 19.70
N PHE A 102 -3.03 -5.33 20.62
CA PHE A 102 -1.71 -4.76 20.92
C PHE A 102 -0.77 -5.80 21.53
N ASN A 103 0.40 -5.98 20.91
CA ASN A 103 1.43 -6.88 21.44
C ASN A 103 2.82 -6.27 21.22
N PRO A 104 3.44 -5.65 22.24
CA PRO A 104 4.74 -4.98 22.09
C PRO A 104 5.90 -5.93 21.84
N ASN A 105 5.71 -7.26 21.98
CA ASN A 105 6.71 -8.25 21.59
C ASN A 105 6.84 -8.35 20.07
N LYS A 106 5.86 -7.86 19.32
CA LYS A 106 5.88 -7.84 17.86
C LYS A 106 6.47 -6.51 17.39
N LEU A 107 7.54 -6.59 16.59
CA LEU A 107 8.08 -5.44 15.87
C LEU A 107 7.16 -5.14 14.68
N LEU A 108 6.81 -3.86 14.51
CA LEU A 108 5.84 -3.40 13.53
C LEU A 108 6.49 -2.48 12.49
N ILE A 109 6.07 -2.64 11.24
CA ILE A 109 6.42 -1.76 10.12
C ILE A 109 5.66 -0.45 10.28
N ASP A 110 6.28 0.67 9.93
CA ASP A 110 5.60 1.96 9.85
C ASP A 110 4.64 1.96 8.63
N PRO A 111 3.32 2.20 8.81
CA PRO A 111 2.36 2.26 7.71
C PRO A 111 2.71 3.30 6.65
N TYR A 112 3.49 4.33 7.01
CA TYR A 112 3.99 5.40 6.14
C TYR A 112 5.43 5.19 5.69
N ALA A 113 6.02 4.01 5.90
CA ALA A 113 7.36 3.70 5.41
C ALA A 113 7.42 3.82 3.89
N LYS A 114 8.35 4.66 3.40
CA LYS A 114 8.60 4.86 1.95
C LYS A 114 9.61 3.87 1.38
N ARG A 115 10.24 3.09 2.24
CA ARG A 115 11.20 2.03 1.90
C ARG A 115 11.24 0.99 3.01
N LEU A 116 11.35 -0.27 2.61
CA LEU A 116 11.61 -1.40 3.51
C LEU A 116 12.98 -2.03 3.24
N ILE A 117 13.56 -2.64 4.27
CA ILE A 117 14.79 -3.45 4.18
C ILE A 117 14.59 -4.81 4.86
N GLY A 118 15.15 -5.85 4.24
CA GLY A 118 14.99 -7.23 4.66
C GLY A 118 13.77 -7.90 4.03
N GLU A 119 13.61 -9.19 4.33
CA GLU A 119 12.48 -10.00 3.88
C GLU A 119 11.68 -10.47 5.09
N LEU A 120 10.36 -10.61 4.93
CA LEU A 120 9.53 -11.31 5.91
C LEU A 120 9.91 -12.79 5.91
N LYS A 121 10.24 -13.32 7.09
CA LYS A 121 10.54 -14.74 7.29
C LYS A 121 9.45 -15.35 8.13
N TRP A 122 8.66 -16.24 7.57
CA TRP A 122 7.58 -16.87 8.32
C TRP A 122 8.11 -17.65 9.52
N ASP A 123 7.63 -17.25 10.69
CA ASP A 123 7.90 -17.86 11.98
C ASP A 123 6.68 -17.64 12.88
N HIS A 124 6.42 -18.56 13.81
CA HIS A 124 5.32 -18.42 14.75
C HIS A 124 5.43 -17.16 15.64
N ALA A 125 6.63 -16.60 15.80
CA ALA A 125 6.85 -15.33 16.49
C ALA A 125 6.17 -14.12 15.80
N LEU A 126 5.83 -14.21 14.51
CA LEU A 126 5.09 -13.16 13.79
C LEU A 126 3.63 -13.01 14.23
N PHE A 127 3.09 -13.99 14.94
CA PHE A 127 1.70 -14.00 15.37
C PHE A 127 1.59 -13.41 16.77
N GLY A 128 0.64 -12.49 16.97
CA GLY A 128 0.33 -11.90 18.28
C GLY A 128 -0.18 -12.91 19.31
N TYR A 129 -0.57 -14.10 18.86
CA TYR A 129 -1.11 -15.22 19.62
C TYR A 129 -0.27 -16.48 19.39
N THR A 130 -0.40 -17.45 20.29
CA THR A 130 0.41 -18.68 20.27
C THR A 130 -0.21 -19.69 19.30
N ILE A 131 0.46 -19.95 18.17
CA ILE A 131 0.05 -20.99 17.22
C ILE A 131 -0.03 -22.36 17.91
N GLY A 132 -1.21 -23.00 17.83
CA GLY A 132 -1.49 -24.30 18.44
C GLY A 132 -1.98 -24.24 19.89
N ASP A 133 -2.16 -23.05 20.48
CA ASP A 133 -2.79 -22.89 21.78
C ASP A 133 -4.29 -23.22 21.73
N LYS A 134 -4.84 -23.75 22.83
CA LYS A 134 -6.27 -24.07 22.96
C LYS A 134 -7.17 -22.84 22.83
N ASP A 135 -6.67 -21.67 23.23
CA ASP A 135 -7.41 -20.41 23.19
C ASP A 135 -7.20 -19.68 21.84
N ASP A 136 -6.40 -20.25 20.93
CA ASP A 136 -6.18 -19.78 19.56
C ASP A 136 -5.82 -18.28 19.52
N ASP A 137 -6.51 -17.45 18.72
CA ASP A 137 -6.26 -16.01 18.57
C ASP A 137 -6.59 -15.16 19.82
N LEU A 138 -7.09 -15.79 20.90
CA LEU A 138 -7.28 -15.15 22.21
C LEU A 138 -6.03 -15.28 23.10
N SER A 139 -5.12 -16.19 22.79
CA SER A 139 -3.87 -16.38 23.54
C SER A 139 -2.89 -15.23 23.27
N PHE A 140 -1.91 -15.02 24.17
CA PHE A 140 -0.93 -13.94 24.02
C PHE A 140 0.50 -14.46 23.87
N ASP A 141 1.09 -14.26 22.69
CA ASP A 141 2.45 -14.74 22.40
C ASP A 141 3.51 -13.70 22.78
N LYS A 142 4.50 -14.12 23.59
CA LYS A 142 5.55 -13.25 24.13
C LYS A 142 6.87 -13.28 23.35
N ARG A 143 6.97 -14.05 22.27
CA ARG A 143 8.20 -14.15 21.46
C ARG A 143 8.43 -12.87 20.70
N ASP A 144 9.69 -12.46 20.63
CA ASP A 144 10.10 -11.31 19.83
C ASP A 144 10.07 -11.64 18.33
N SER A 145 9.42 -10.79 17.53
CA SER A 145 9.34 -10.97 16.07
C SER A 145 10.43 -10.22 15.29
N ALA A 146 11.28 -9.42 15.94
CA ALA A 146 12.20 -8.52 15.25
C ALA A 146 13.14 -9.18 14.22
N ALA A 147 13.55 -10.43 14.43
CA ALA A 147 14.40 -11.17 13.49
C ALA A 147 13.69 -11.57 12.17
N PHE A 148 12.36 -11.51 12.15
CA PHE A 148 11.51 -12.08 11.12
C PHE A 148 10.73 -11.04 10.32
N VAL A 149 10.65 -9.80 10.81
CA VAL A 149 9.92 -8.68 10.19
C VAL A 149 10.90 -7.79 9.40
N PRO A 150 10.56 -7.34 8.18
CA PRO A 150 11.34 -6.31 7.47
C PRO A 150 11.24 -4.97 8.20
N LYS A 151 12.24 -4.10 8.04
CA LYS A 151 12.32 -2.83 8.78
C LYS A 151 12.02 -1.67 7.87
N SER A 152 11.49 -0.60 8.46
CA SER A 152 11.28 0.66 7.78
C SER A 152 12.61 1.40 7.65
N VAL A 153 12.79 2.16 6.57
CA VAL A 153 14.01 2.93 6.32
C VAL A 153 13.65 4.38 6.05
N VAL A 154 14.28 5.29 6.76
CA VAL A 154 14.19 6.73 6.47
C VAL A 154 14.82 7.00 5.11
N ILE A 155 14.12 7.70 4.23
CA ILE A 155 14.64 8.07 2.91
C ILE A 155 14.93 9.56 2.82
N ASP A 156 15.80 9.91 1.87
CA ASP A 156 15.80 11.26 1.29
C ASP A 156 14.76 11.29 0.18
N SER A 157 13.81 12.22 0.25
CA SER A 157 12.80 12.38 -0.80
C SER A 157 13.31 13.14 -2.02
N ALA A 158 14.45 13.84 -1.90
CA ALA A 158 15.01 14.65 -2.96
C ALA A 158 15.31 13.83 -4.21
N PHE A 159 14.78 14.29 -5.34
CA PHE A 159 15.05 13.72 -6.65
C PHE A 159 14.94 14.81 -7.73
N THR A 160 15.91 14.82 -8.66
CA THR A 160 15.95 15.80 -9.74
C THR A 160 15.33 15.21 -11.00
N TRP A 161 14.06 15.55 -11.27
CA TRP A 161 13.31 15.10 -12.46
C TRP A 161 13.82 15.66 -13.80
N GLY A 162 14.80 16.57 -13.79
CA GLY A 162 15.40 17.13 -15.00
C GLY A 162 14.39 17.86 -15.90
N ARG A 163 14.33 17.46 -17.18
CA ARG A 163 13.47 18.08 -18.21
C ARG A 163 12.09 17.41 -18.33
N GLU A 164 11.82 16.40 -17.53
CA GLU A 164 10.59 15.63 -17.61
C GLU A 164 9.34 16.51 -17.39
N ARG A 165 8.30 16.16 -18.16
CA ARG A 165 6.96 16.74 -18.10
C ARG A 165 5.95 15.60 -18.17
N ALA A 166 4.95 15.64 -17.28
CA ALA A 166 3.86 14.69 -17.27
C ALA A 166 3.20 14.64 -18.68
N PRO A 167 3.01 13.45 -19.28
CA PRO A 167 2.47 13.33 -20.63
C PRO A 167 1.05 13.89 -20.81
N LEU A 168 0.20 13.75 -19.78
CA LEU A 168 -1.19 14.24 -19.74
C LEU A 168 -2.01 13.81 -20.99
N ILE A 169 -1.95 12.53 -21.33
CA ILE A 169 -2.65 11.96 -22.48
C ILE A 169 -4.17 12.07 -22.23
N PRO A 170 -4.92 12.73 -23.12
CA PRO A 170 -6.37 12.81 -22.99
C PRO A 170 -7.02 11.42 -23.03
N TRP A 171 -8.03 11.20 -22.19
CA TRP A 171 -8.75 9.92 -22.08
C TRP A 171 -9.21 9.32 -23.42
N ASN A 172 -9.62 10.15 -24.39
CA ASN A 172 -10.06 9.68 -25.71
C ASN A 172 -8.92 9.25 -26.65
N ARG A 173 -7.67 9.36 -26.21
CA ARG A 173 -6.46 8.87 -26.90
C ARG A 173 -5.73 7.81 -26.08
N THR A 174 -6.20 7.52 -24.88
CA THR A 174 -5.56 6.55 -23.98
C THR A 174 -5.72 5.13 -24.51
N ILE A 175 -4.60 4.43 -24.62
CA ILE A 175 -4.51 2.98 -24.85
C ILE A 175 -3.68 2.41 -23.71
N VAL A 176 -4.36 1.71 -22.80
CA VAL A 176 -3.76 1.11 -21.61
C VAL A 176 -3.09 -0.22 -21.97
N TYR A 177 -1.89 -0.43 -21.43
CA TYR A 177 -1.14 -1.67 -21.53
C TYR A 177 -0.84 -2.22 -20.14
N GLU A 178 -1.68 -3.16 -19.69
CA GLU A 178 -1.49 -3.88 -18.43
C GLU A 178 -0.22 -4.74 -18.51
N THR A 179 0.68 -4.59 -17.55
CA THR A 179 1.94 -5.34 -17.52
C THR A 179 2.45 -5.57 -16.10
N HIS A 180 3.27 -6.60 -15.96
CA HIS A 180 3.93 -6.96 -14.71
C HIS A 180 5.41 -6.59 -14.78
N VAL A 181 5.91 -5.76 -13.85
CA VAL A 181 7.31 -5.28 -13.82
C VAL A 181 8.33 -6.41 -13.99
N LYS A 182 8.19 -7.49 -13.20
CA LYS A 182 8.98 -8.72 -13.38
C LYS A 182 8.81 -9.37 -14.74
N GLY A 183 7.60 -9.86 -15.05
CA GLY A 183 7.33 -10.67 -16.23
C GLY A 183 7.72 -10.02 -17.55
N PHE A 184 7.52 -8.70 -17.64
CA PHE A 184 7.74 -7.95 -18.87
C PHE A 184 9.17 -8.03 -19.39
N THR A 185 10.16 -7.99 -18.49
CA THR A 185 11.58 -7.95 -18.88
C THR A 185 12.39 -9.15 -18.41
N GLN A 186 11.83 -10.06 -17.58
CA GLN A 186 12.56 -11.19 -16.99
C GLN A 186 13.31 -12.05 -18.01
N ARG A 187 12.75 -12.21 -19.22
CA ARG A 187 13.31 -13.01 -20.33
C ARG A 187 13.73 -12.18 -21.53
N HIS A 188 13.77 -10.85 -21.40
CA HIS A 188 14.06 -9.97 -22.53
C HIS A 188 15.55 -10.03 -22.90
N PRO A 189 15.92 -10.46 -24.12
CA PRO A 189 17.31 -10.75 -24.46
C PRO A 189 18.19 -9.49 -24.51
N LEU A 190 17.62 -8.34 -24.88
CA LEU A 190 18.33 -7.06 -24.99
C LEU A 190 18.41 -6.25 -23.68
N VAL A 191 17.73 -6.70 -22.61
CA VAL A 191 17.86 -6.09 -21.29
C VAL A 191 19.00 -6.78 -20.54
N PRO A 192 19.96 -6.05 -19.94
CA PRO A 192 21.04 -6.64 -19.14
C PRO A 192 20.50 -7.54 -18.02
N PRO A 193 21.07 -8.73 -17.76
CA PRO A 193 20.55 -9.71 -16.81
C PRO A 193 20.19 -9.14 -15.41
N GLU A 194 21.00 -8.22 -14.90
CA GLU A 194 20.86 -7.57 -13.59
C GLU A 194 19.70 -6.57 -13.49
N LEU A 195 19.17 -6.12 -14.63
CA LEU A 195 18.02 -5.20 -14.72
C LEU A 195 16.73 -5.95 -15.07
N ARG A 196 16.81 -7.23 -15.47
CA ARG A 196 15.64 -8.00 -15.89
C ARG A 196 14.67 -8.21 -14.73
N GLY A 197 13.42 -7.88 -14.99
CA GLY A 197 12.32 -7.98 -14.06
C GLY A 197 12.31 -6.93 -12.95
N LYS A 198 12.94 -5.78 -13.20
CA LYS A 198 13.12 -4.65 -12.26
C LYS A 198 12.61 -3.35 -12.87
N PHE A 199 12.44 -2.30 -12.06
CA PHE A 199 12.07 -0.97 -12.55
C PHE A 199 13.11 -0.43 -13.54
N ALA A 200 14.40 -0.62 -13.26
CA ALA A 200 15.47 -0.27 -14.21
C ALA A 200 15.38 -1.04 -15.55
N GLY A 201 14.82 -2.25 -15.55
CA GLY A 201 14.53 -3.01 -16.77
C GLY A 201 13.39 -2.39 -17.58
N MET A 202 12.34 -1.89 -16.91
CA MET A 202 11.24 -1.15 -17.55
C MET A 202 11.71 0.18 -18.14
N ALA A 203 12.70 0.83 -17.51
CA ALA A 203 13.33 2.06 -18.00
C ALA A 203 14.29 1.85 -19.19
N ASN A 204 14.55 0.59 -19.57
CA ASN A 204 15.54 0.27 -20.59
C ASN A 204 15.11 0.77 -21.99
N HIS A 205 16.07 1.27 -22.77
CA HIS A 205 15.83 1.82 -24.10
C HIS A 205 15.04 0.86 -25.02
N TRP A 206 15.39 -0.44 -25.05
CA TRP A 206 14.73 -1.42 -25.92
C TRP A 206 13.28 -1.68 -25.53
N VAL A 207 12.98 -1.60 -24.24
CA VAL A 207 11.62 -1.72 -23.72
C VAL A 207 10.78 -0.51 -24.13
N ILE A 208 11.31 0.69 -23.94
CA ILE A 208 10.61 1.93 -24.27
C ILE A 208 10.36 2.02 -25.78
N GLU A 209 11.35 1.69 -26.61
CA GLU A 209 11.18 1.66 -28.06
C GLU A 209 10.11 0.63 -28.49
N TYR A 210 10.06 -0.54 -27.85
CA TYR A 210 8.99 -1.50 -28.09
C TYR A 210 7.60 -0.92 -27.75
N LEU A 211 7.44 -0.31 -26.56
CA LEU A 211 6.17 0.27 -26.15
C LEU A 211 5.70 1.37 -27.11
N LYS A 212 6.62 2.22 -27.57
CA LYS A 212 6.34 3.23 -28.59
C LYS A 212 5.94 2.62 -29.94
N GLN A 213 6.63 1.58 -30.39
CA GLN A 213 6.31 0.89 -31.64
C GLN A 213 4.96 0.17 -31.59
N LEU A 214 4.60 -0.39 -30.43
CA LEU A 214 3.30 -0.99 -30.19
C LEU A 214 2.16 0.05 -30.27
N GLY A 215 2.47 1.31 -29.98
CA GLY A 215 1.54 2.44 -30.09
C GLY A 215 0.64 2.62 -28.88
N ILE A 216 1.00 2.03 -27.73
CA ILE A 216 0.31 2.28 -26.46
C ILE A 216 0.65 3.67 -25.94
N THR A 217 -0.17 4.21 -25.05
CA THR A 217 0.07 5.54 -24.45
C THR A 217 0.33 5.49 -22.96
N THR A 218 -0.11 4.42 -22.31
CA THR A 218 -0.17 4.34 -20.85
C THR A 218 0.13 2.91 -20.45
N VAL A 219 1.11 2.70 -19.57
CA VAL A 219 1.35 1.40 -18.94
C VAL A 219 0.58 1.35 -17.63
N GLU A 220 -0.13 0.25 -17.40
CA GLU A 220 -0.77 -0.06 -16.11
C GLU A 220 0.06 -1.17 -15.46
N LEU A 221 0.76 -0.84 -14.37
CA LEU A 221 1.60 -1.80 -13.67
C LEU A 221 0.75 -2.56 -12.65
N LEU A 222 0.79 -3.89 -12.69
CA LEU A 222 0.32 -4.74 -11.59
C LEU A 222 0.96 -4.32 -10.26
N PRO A 223 0.37 -4.68 -9.10
CA PRO A 223 0.73 -4.13 -7.80
C PRO A 223 2.24 -4.06 -7.54
N ILE A 224 2.72 -2.84 -7.30
CA ILE A 224 4.14 -2.57 -7.00
C ILE A 224 4.37 -2.15 -5.55
N HIS A 225 3.33 -1.92 -4.76
CA HIS A 225 3.47 -1.64 -3.33
C HIS A 225 4.13 -2.83 -2.63
N ALA A 226 4.87 -2.58 -1.55
CA ALA A 226 5.49 -3.66 -0.79
C ALA A 226 4.43 -4.65 -0.29
N TYR A 227 4.62 -5.92 -0.65
CA TYR A 227 3.65 -6.98 -0.42
C TYR A 227 4.30 -8.23 0.20
N VAL A 228 3.48 -9.16 0.67
CA VAL A 228 3.94 -10.39 1.34
C VAL A 228 3.62 -11.62 0.49
N ASP A 229 4.53 -12.61 0.49
CA ASP A 229 4.21 -13.97 0.05
C ASP A 229 3.50 -14.71 1.18
N ASP A 230 2.27 -15.15 0.95
CA ASP A 230 1.50 -15.94 1.91
C ASP A 230 2.25 -17.23 2.32
N SER A 231 2.16 -17.61 3.59
CA SER A 231 2.85 -18.79 4.13
C SER A 231 2.51 -20.06 3.36
N TYR A 232 1.23 -20.26 3.03
CA TYR A 232 0.74 -21.44 2.31
C TYR A 232 1.29 -21.54 0.87
N LEU A 233 1.69 -20.43 0.26
CA LEU A 233 2.36 -20.44 -1.05
C LEU A 233 3.79 -20.93 -0.90
N LEU A 234 4.52 -20.38 0.08
CA LEU A 234 5.90 -20.74 0.35
C LEU A 234 6.05 -22.20 0.79
N GLU A 235 5.13 -22.72 1.59
CA GLU A 235 5.05 -24.14 1.95
C GLU A 235 4.95 -25.06 0.72
N LYS A 236 4.36 -24.56 -0.38
CA LYS A 236 4.26 -25.27 -1.66
C LYS A 236 5.40 -24.93 -2.64
N GLY A 237 6.41 -24.18 -2.20
CA GLY A 237 7.50 -23.71 -3.07
C GLY A 237 7.06 -22.66 -4.10
N MET A 238 5.90 -22.02 -3.89
CA MET A 238 5.36 -20.96 -4.73
C MET A 238 5.59 -19.58 -4.11
N ARG A 239 5.32 -18.51 -4.87
CA ARG A 239 5.38 -17.12 -4.40
C ARG A 239 4.18 -16.34 -4.92
N ASN A 240 3.84 -15.25 -4.24
CA ASN A 240 2.86 -14.31 -4.76
C ASN A 240 3.51 -13.54 -5.91
N TYR A 241 3.11 -13.91 -7.12
CA TYR A 241 3.63 -13.30 -8.34
C TYR A 241 3.01 -11.92 -8.54
N TRP A 242 1.68 -11.83 -8.54
CA TRP A 242 0.95 -10.61 -8.88
C TRP A 242 1.09 -9.46 -7.89
N GLY A 243 1.22 -9.76 -6.59
CA GLY A 243 1.42 -8.72 -5.56
C GLY A 243 0.16 -8.15 -4.93
N TYR A 244 -1.04 -8.71 -5.20
CA TYR A 244 -2.31 -8.35 -4.53
C TYR A 244 -2.37 -8.83 -3.07
N ASN A 245 -1.38 -8.43 -2.26
CA ASN A 245 -1.32 -8.72 -0.84
C ASN A 245 -0.44 -7.68 -0.12
N THR A 246 -0.84 -6.41 -0.20
CA THR A 246 -0.01 -5.26 0.20
C THR A 246 0.14 -5.15 1.72
N ILE A 247 1.32 -4.73 2.18
CA ILE A 247 1.60 -4.39 3.59
C ILE A 247 2.14 -2.97 3.76
N GLY A 248 2.75 -2.37 2.73
CA GLY A 248 3.29 -1.01 2.77
C GLY A 248 2.78 -0.16 1.61
N PHE A 249 1.85 0.76 1.89
CA PHE A 249 1.18 1.56 0.86
C PHE A 249 2.08 2.61 0.19
N PHE A 250 3.18 3.03 0.84
CA PHE A 250 4.08 4.08 0.34
C PHE A 250 5.39 3.54 -0.23
N ALA A 251 5.73 2.28 0.03
CA ALA A 251 6.99 1.70 -0.38
C ALA A 251 6.80 0.86 -1.66
N PRO A 252 7.63 1.05 -2.70
CA PRO A 252 7.72 0.05 -3.76
C PRO A 252 8.31 -1.26 -3.23
N ASP A 253 7.89 -2.40 -3.78
CA ASP A 253 8.37 -3.70 -3.38
C ASP A 253 9.87 -3.88 -3.70
N PRO A 254 10.72 -4.23 -2.70
CA PRO A 254 12.15 -4.42 -2.92
C PRO A 254 12.52 -5.46 -3.98
N ARG A 255 11.63 -6.41 -4.30
CA ARG A 255 11.86 -7.43 -5.33
C ARG A 255 11.95 -6.84 -6.73
N TYR A 256 11.37 -5.66 -6.95
CA TYR A 256 11.41 -4.97 -8.24
C TYR A 256 12.51 -3.92 -8.34
N MET A 257 13.31 -3.74 -7.28
CA MET A 257 14.46 -2.83 -7.29
C MET A 257 15.77 -3.58 -7.60
N SER A 258 16.65 -2.95 -8.36
CA SER A 258 18.05 -3.35 -8.56
C SER A 258 19.00 -2.69 -7.55
N THR A 259 18.61 -1.54 -7.00
CA THR A 259 19.36 -0.76 -6.02
C THR A 259 18.55 -0.56 -4.72
N PRO A 260 19.17 -0.19 -3.59
CA PRO A 260 18.44 0.16 -2.38
C PRO A 260 17.69 1.50 -2.45
N PHE A 261 17.77 2.24 -3.56
CA PHE A 261 17.24 3.59 -3.65
C PHE A 261 15.86 3.60 -4.30
N VAL A 262 14.91 4.22 -3.61
CA VAL A 262 13.54 4.44 -4.12
C VAL A 262 13.54 5.25 -5.42
N ASN A 263 14.60 6.02 -5.66
CA ASN A 263 14.81 6.78 -6.89
C ASN A 263 14.79 5.92 -8.16
N GLU A 264 15.08 4.62 -8.10
CA GLU A 264 14.99 3.73 -9.27
C GLU A 264 13.57 3.71 -9.87
N PHE A 265 12.54 3.77 -9.03
CA PHE A 265 11.15 3.92 -9.51
C PHE A 265 10.94 5.28 -10.19
N LYS A 266 11.45 6.36 -9.58
CA LYS A 266 11.35 7.72 -10.13
C LYS A 266 12.08 7.83 -11.49
N GLU A 267 13.22 7.18 -11.63
CA GLU A 267 13.96 7.08 -12.89
C GLU A 267 13.15 6.34 -13.97
N MET A 268 12.52 5.21 -13.62
CA MET A 268 11.62 4.52 -14.56
C MET A 268 10.49 5.42 -15.05
N VAL A 269 9.81 6.12 -14.14
CA VAL A 269 8.74 7.06 -14.49
C VAL A 269 9.29 8.17 -15.38
N ALA A 270 10.44 8.75 -15.04
CA ALA A 270 11.05 9.83 -15.82
C ALA A 270 11.37 9.42 -17.26
N HIS A 271 11.90 8.20 -17.45
CA HIS A 271 12.21 7.66 -18.76
C HIS A 271 10.96 7.35 -19.59
N LEU A 272 9.89 6.83 -18.96
CA LEU A 272 8.60 6.59 -19.64
C LEU A 272 7.94 7.92 -20.03
N HIS A 273 7.98 8.92 -19.15
CA HIS A 273 7.46 10.26 -19.43
C HIS A 273 8.22 10.98 -20.55
N GLU A 274 9.54 10.85 -20.62
CA GLU A 274 10.33 11.37 -21.75
C GLU A 274 9.91 10.74 -23.08
N ALA A 275 9.48 9.48 -23.05
CA ALA A 275 8.89 8.79 -24.18
C ALA A 275 7.39 9.09 -24.42
N ASN A 276 6.80 10.01 -23.65
CA ASN A 276 5.40 10.38 -23.66
C ASN A 276 4.45 9.20 -23.36
N ILE A 277 4.86 8.34 -22.42
CA ILE A 277 4.09 7.19 -21.92
C ILE A 277 3.73 7.45 -20.47
N GLU A 278 2.43 7.40 -20.16
CA GLU A 278 1.92 7.53 -18.79
C GLU A 278 2.11 6.25 -17.98
N VAL A 279 2.15 6.40 -16.65
CA VAL A 279 2.22 5.30 -15.70
C VAL A 279 0.99 5.32 -14.80
N ILE A 280 0.19 4.25 -14.88
CA ILE A 280 -0.89 3.95 -13.95
C ILE A 280 -0.43 2.82 -13.04
N LEU A 281 -0.75 2.92 -11.75
CA LEU A 281 -0.51 1.85 -10.79
C LEU A 281 -1.80 1.11 -10.47
N ASP A 282 -1.76 -0.22 -10.54
CA ASP A 282 -2.74 -1.06 -9.87
C ASP A 282 -2.49 -1.01 -8.35
N VAL A 283 -3.51 -0.59 -7.60
CA VAL A 283 -3.41 -0.31 -6.16
C VAL A 283 -4.43 -1.09 -5.37
N VAL A 284 -3.94 -1.73 -4.31
CA VAL A 284 -4.73 -2.50 -3.34
C VAL A 284 -4.81 -1.70 -2.05
N TYR A 285 -5.96 -1.07 -1.82
CA TYR A 285 -6.28 -0.37 -0.56
C TYR A 285 -7.42 -1.03 0.21
N ASN A 286 -8.03 -2.08 -0.35
CA ASN A 286 -9.23 -2.71 0.20
C ASN A 286 -8.90 -3.73 1.31
N HIS A 287 -7.73 -4.37 1.28
CA HIS A 287 -7.24 -5.32 2.28
C HIS A 287 -5.72 -5.17 2.54
N THR A 288 -5.21 -5.90 3.52
CA THR A 288 -3.78 -6.02 3.81
C THR A 288 -3.32 -7.48 3.94
N ALA A 289 -2.00 -7.68 3.90
CA ALA A 289 -1.36 -8.97 4.15
C ALA A 289 -1.46 -9.51 5.59
N GLU A 290 -2.12 -8.81 6.50
CA GLU A 290 -2.27 -9.30 7.88
C GLU A 290 -3.46 -10.26 8.05
N GLY A 291 -4.23 -10.52 7.00
CA GLY A 291 -5.35 -11.45 7.00
C GLY A 291 -6.37 -11.18 8.12
N ASN A 292 -7.03 -12.24 8.58
CA ASN A 292 -8.07 -12.18 9.62
C ASN A 292 -7.49 -12.26 11.04
N GLU A 293 -8.29 -12.64 12.05
CA GLU A 293 -7.85 -12.80 13.44
C GLU A 293 -6.70 -13.79 13.64
N ARG A 294 -6.58 -14.78 12.74
CA ARG A 294 -5.51 -15.79 12.72
C ARG A 294 -4.33 -15.40 11.83
N GLY A 295 -4.39 -14.24 11.19
CA GLY A 295 -3.25 -13.75 10.41
C GLY A 295 -2.15 -13.13 11.29
N PRO A 296 -0.98 -12.85 10.72
CA PRO A 296 0.17 -12.34 11.46
C PRO A 296 -0.06 -10.91 11.99
N THR A 297 0.87 -10.43 12.82
CA THR A 297 0.90 -9.07 13.38
C THR A 297 2.20 -8.40 12.97
N ILE A 298 2.13 -7.59 11.91
CA ILE A 298 3.29 -7.06 11.16
C ILE A 298 3.27 -5.52 11.10
N SER A 299 2.08 -4.91 11.05
CA SER A 299 1.90 -3.46 10.90
C SER A 299 0.60 -3.03 11.60
N PHE A 300 -0.44 -2.73 10.83
CA PHE A 300 -1.70 -2.12 11.24
C PHE A 300 -2.38 -2.82 12.44
N LYS A 301 -2.40 -4.15 12.47
CA LYS A 301 -3.03 -4.96 13.53
C LYS A 301 -2.39 -4.71 14.89
N GLY A 302 -1.06 -4.56 14.92
CA GLY A 302 -0.33 -4.28 16.15
C GLY A 302 -0.34 -2.80 16.53
N ILE A 303 -0.56 -1.90 15.56
CA ILE A 303 -0.56 -0.44 15.77
C ILE A 303 -1.91 0.03 16.28
N ASP A 304 -3.01 -0.33 15.62
CA ASP A 304 -4.37 0.02 16.04
C ASP A 304 -5.41 -0.81 15.28
N ASN A 305 -5.59 -2.07 15.70
CA ASN A 305 -6.47 -3.01 14.99
C ASN A 305 -7.90 -2.49 14.78
N ALA A 306 -8.50 -1.89 15.82
CA ALA A 306 -9.88 -1.43 15.81
C ALA A 306 -10.10 -0.21 14.90
N SER A 307 -9.05 0.58 14.68
CA SER A 307 -9.11 1.73 13.77
C SER A 307 -8.88 1.32 12.31
N TYR A 308 -7.86 0.50 12.05
CA TYR A 308 -7.44 0.16 10.69
C TYR A 308 -8.35 -0.82 9.94
N TYR A 309 -9.05 -1.70 10.66
CA TYR A 309 -9.85 -2.77 10.06
C TYR A 309 -11.33 -2.66 10.38
N ARG A 310 -12.18 -3.06 9.42
CA ARG A 310 -13.61 -3.21 9.65
C ARG A 310 -13.83 -4.50 10.46
N LEU A 311 -14.34 -4.37 11.67
CA LEU A 311 -14.66 -5.48 12.57
C LEU A 311 -16.16 -5.75 12.57
N LEU A 312 -16.57 -6.98 12.89
CA LEU A 312 -17.99 -7.29 13.05
C LEU A 312 -18.56 -6.51 14.25
N PRO A 313 -19.62 -5.68 14.08
CA PRO A 313 -20.12 -4.79 15.14
C PRO A 313 -20.45 -5.49 16.46
N ASP A 314 -21.07 -6.67 16.40
CA ASP A 314 -21.48 -7.44 17.58
C ASP A 314 -20.38 -8.39 18.08
N GLN A 315 -19.34 -8.62 17.29
CA GLN A 315 -18.24 -9.55 17.59
C GLN A 315 -16.91 -8.98 17.10
N PRO A 316 -16.40 -7.89 17.71
CA PRO A 316 -15.24 -7.15 17.21
C PRO A 316 -13.92 -7.94 17.24
N ARG A 317 -13.93 -9.16 17.81
CA ARG A 317 -12.88 -10.16 17.61
C ARG A 317 -12.63 -10.48 16.13
N TYR A 318 -13.68 -10.52 15.33
CA TYR A 318 -13.66 -10.99 13.95
C TYR A 318 -13.73 -9.84 12.94
N TYR A 319 -13.19 -10.09 11.76
CA TYR A 319 -13.04 -9.12 10.68
C TYR A 319 -14.19 -9.25 9.69
N ILE A 320 -14.63 -8.13 9.12
CA ILE A 320 -15.43 -8.11 7.91
C ILE A 320 -14.52 -8.48 6.74
N ASN A 321 -14.94 -9.45 5.93
CA ASN A 321 -14.16 -10.00 4.83
C ASN A 321 -14.90 -9.87 3.49
N ASP A 322 -15.25 -8.63 3.12
CA ASP A 322 -15.90 -8.34 1.83
C ASP A 322 -14.93 -8.52 0.63
N THR A 323 -13.63 -8.59 0.92
CA THR A 323 -12.50 -8.74 -0.03
C THR A 323 -12.23 -10.20 -0.41
N GLY A 324 -12.63 -11.15 0.45
CA GLY A 324 -12.25 -12.56 0.34
C GLY A 324 -10.83 -12.89 0.81
N THR A 325 -10.06 -11.92 1.32
CA THR A 325 -8.63 -12.09 1.71
C THR A 325 -8.39 -12.12 3.21
N GLY A 326 -9.45 -12.00 4.01
CA GLY A 326 -9.45 -12.18 5.47
C GLY A 326 -9.73 -10.90 6.25
N ASN A 327 -9.49 -9.73 5.67
CA ASN A 327 -9.81 -8.44 6.28
C ASN A 327 -10.31 -7.42 5.26
N THR A 328 -10.86 -6.32 5.76
CA THR A 328 -11.19 -5.13 4.99
C THR A 328 -10.66 -3.90 5.71
N VAL A 329 -9.94 -3.04 5.01
CA VAL A 329 -9.43 -1.76 5.53
C VAL A 329 -10.60 -0.80 5.79
N ASN A 330 -10.57 -0.09 6.92
CA ASN A 330 -11.67 0.76 7.38
C ASN A 330 -11.57 2.21 6.85
N LEU A 331 -11.99 2.45 5.61
CA LEU A 331 -11.98 3.80 5.03
C LEU A 331 -13.07 4.74 5.56
N SER A 332 -14.00 4.25 6.39
CA SER A 332 -14.89 5.14 7.17
C SER A 332 -14.17 5.78 8.36
N HIS A 333 -12.98 5.29 8.76
CA HIS A 333 -12.19 5.90 9.82
C HIS A 333 -11.34 7.07 9.27
N PRO A 334 -11.44 8.30 9.83
CA PRO A 334 -10.79 9.49 9.26
C PRO A 334 -9.28 9.36 9.06
N ARG A 335 -8.56 8.73 10.00
CA ARG A 335 -7.09 8.55 9.91
C ARG A 335 -6.65 7.49 8.90
N VAL A 336 -7.51 6.50 8.64
CA VAL A 336 -7.24 5.46 7.62
C VAL A 336 -7.57 6.01 6.23
N LEU A 337 -8.67 6.76 6.11
CA LEU A 337 -8.99 7.56 4.93
C LEU A 337 -7.87 8.56 4.60
N GLN A 338 -7.36 9.26 5.62
CA GLN A 338 -6.21 10.15 5.47
C GLN A 338 -4.99 9.40 4.92
N MET A 339 -4.67 8.22 5.47
CA MET A 339 -3.52 7.42 5.03
C MET A 339 -3.61 6.99 3.57
N VAL A 340 -4.77 6.50 3.12
CA VAL A 340 -4.95 6.13 1.72
C VAL A 340 -4.84 7.35 0.81
N ASN A 341 -5.44 8.47 1.19
CA ASN A 341 -5.33 9.72 0.42
C ASN A 341 -3.89 10.29 0.41
N ASP A 342 -3.17 10.21 1.53
CA ASP A 342 -1.76 10.61 1.62
C ASP A 342 -0.89 9.72 0.74
N SER A 343 -1.18 8.41 0.69
CA SER A 343 -0.52 7.47 -0.22
C SER A 343 -0.77 7.82 -1.68
N LEU A 344 -2.03 8.02 -2.08
CA LEU A 344 -2.38 8.43 -3.43
C LEU A 344 -1.69 9.75 -3.82
N ARG A 345 -1.69 10.75 -2.93
CA ARG A 345 -0.99 12.03 -3.16
C ARG A 345 0.51 11.84 -3.26
N TYR A 346 1.11 10.99 -2.43
CA TYR A 346 2.53 10.68 -2.50
C TYR A 346 2.90 10.07 -3.86
N TRP A 347 2.17 9.05 -4.32
CA TRP A 347 2.43 8.45 -5.63
C TRP A 347 2.20 9.43 -6.79
N ALA A 348 1.16 10.27 -6.73
CA ALA A 348 0.88 11.25 -7.78
C ALA A 348 1.90 12.41 -7.83
N THR A 349 2.38 12.89 -6.68
CA THR A 349 3.21 14.11 -6.60
C THR A 349 4.70 13.80 -6.48
N GLU A 350 5.09 12.94 -5.54
CA GLU A 350 6.49 12.61 -5.25
C GLU A 350 7.05 11.58 -6.22
N MET A 351 6.19 10.68 -6.71
CA MET A 351 6.57 9.59 -7.63
C MET A 351 6.06 9.82 -9.06
N ARG A 352 5.26 10.87 -9.29
CA ARG A 352 4.72 11.31 -10.59
C ARG A 352 3.93 10.24 -11.35
N VAL A 353 3.19 9.41 -10.64
CA VAL A 353 2.22 8.49 -11.23
C VAL A 353 1.05 9.28 -11.83
N ASP A 354 0.61 8.91 -13.03
CA ASP A 354 -0.43 9.62 -13.81
C ASP A 354 -1.85 9.16 -13.48
N GLY A 355 -1.99 8.05 -12.75
CA GLY A 355 -3.28 7.53 -12.33
C GLY A 355 -3.21 6.21 -11.59
N PHE A 356 -4.38 5.72 -11.20
CA PHE A 356 -4.55 4.53 -10.39
C PHE A 356 -5.67 3.66 -10.94
N ARG A 357 -5.43 2.35 -10.99
CA ARG A 357 -6.46 1.33 -11.13
C ARG A 357 -6.67 0.68 -9.77
N PHE A 358 -7.87 0.78 -9.22
CA PHE A 358 -8.19 0.33 -7.88
C PHE A 358 -8.78 -1.07 -7.93
N ASP A 359 -8.06 -2.01 -7.34
CA ASP A 359 -8.51 -3.38 -7.07
C ASP A 359 -9.71 -3.37 -6.12
N LEU A 360 -10.73 -4.18 -6.43
CA LEU A 360 -11.99 -4.30 -5.68
C LEU A 360 -12.53 -2.94 -5.20
N ALA A 361 -12.57 -1.96 -6.10
CA ALA A 361 -12.79 -0.56 -5.77
C ALA A 361 -14.13 -0.31 -5.07
N THR A 362 -15.13 -1.19 -5.25
CA THR A 362 -16.41 -1.08 -4.55
C THR A 362 -16.21 -1.02 -3.04
N ILE A 363 -15.24 -1.76 -2.49
CA ILE A 363 -14.95 -1.79 -1.06
C ILE A 363 -14.55 -0.42 -0.53
N LEU A 364 -13.84 0.36 -1.34
CA LEU A 364 -13.36 1.68 -0.95
C LEU A 364 -14.51 2.69 -0.83
N GLY A 365 -15.62 2.47 -1.56
CA GLY A 365 -16.85 3.25 -1.45
C GLY A 365 -17.85 2.70 -0.44
N ARG A 366 -17.50 1.68 0.37
CA ARG A 366 -18.40 1.12 1.39
C ARG A 366 -18.38 1.94 2.66
N GLU A 367 -19.58 2.31 3.09
CA GLU A 367 -19.88 2.83 4.42
C GLU A 367 -20.51 1.70 5.29
N PRO A 368 -20.84 1.94 6.58
CA PRO A 368 -21.46 0.92 7.43
C PRO A 368 -22.76 0.31 6.87
N TYR A 369 -23.45 1.02 5.96
CA TYR A 369 -24.70 0.58 5.32
C TYR A 369 -24.55 0.03 3.90
N GLY A 370 -23.33 -0.04 3.35
CA GLY A 370 -23.07 -0.53 1.99
C GLY A 370 -22.35 0.48 1.10
N PHE A 371 -22.26 0.18 -0.20
CA PHE A 371 -21.64 1.09 -1.17
C PHE A 371 -22.42 2.39 -1.29
N ASP A 372 -21.71 3.51 -1.26
CA ASP A 372 -22.24 4.85 -1.46
C ASP A 372 -21.36 5.63 -2.45
N GLU A 373 -21.94 6.09 -3.56
CA GLU A 373 -21.23 6.90 -4.54
C GLU A 373 -20.82 8.29 -4.02
N GLY A 374 -21.38 8.72 -2.88
CA GLY A 374 -20.99 9.90 -2.10
C GLY A 374 -20.29 9.54 -0.78
N GLY A 375 -19.75 8.33 -0.66
CA GLY A 375 -18.97 7.90 0.51
C GLY A 375 -17.68 8.70 0.68
N GLY A 376 -17.14 8.70 1.90
CA GLY A 376 -16.05 9.60 2.30
C GLY A 376 -14.79 9.49 1.41
N PHE A 377 -14.45 8.27 0.99
CA PHE A 377 -13.32 8.05 0.09
C PHE A 377 -13.52 8.66 -1.30
N LEU A 378 -14.65 8.38 -1.94
CA LEU A 378 -14.92 8.84 -3.30
C LEU A 378 -15.06 10.38 -3.34
N ASP A 379 -15.71 10.96 -2.35
CA ASP A 379 -15.79 12.42 -2.19
C ASP A 379 -14.42 13.04 -1.96
N SER A 380 -13.57 12.42 -1.13
CA SER A 380 -12.21 12.92 -0.86
C SER A 380 -11.34 12.95 -2.13
N CYS A 381 -11.39 11.90 -2.95
CA CYS A 381 -10.69 11.84 -4.25
C CYS A 381 -11.21 12.93 -5.20
N ARG A 382 -12.53 13.12 -5.23
CA ARG A 382 -13.19 14.03 -6.18
C ARG A 382 -12.90 15.50 -5.90
N GLN A 383 -12.85 15.89 -4.61
CA GLN A 383 -12.60 17.29 -4.22
C GLN A 383 -11.10 17.63 -4.15
N ASP A 384 -10.23 16.63 -4.00
CA ASP A 384 -8.80 16.85 -3.79
C ASP A 384 -8.15 17.49 -5.03
N PRO A 385 -7.43 18.62 -4.90
CA PRO A 385 -6.84 19.34 -6.04
C PRO A 385 -5.80 18.56 -6.85
N VAL A 386 -5.19 17.53 -6.26
CA VAL A 386 -4.22 16.64 -6.90
C VAL A 386 -4.95 15.43 -7.49
N LEU A 387 -5.70 14.70 -6.66
CA LEU A 387 -6.30 13.42 -7.07
C LEU A 387 -7.41 13.58 -8.11
N SER A 388 -8.11 14.71 -8.12
CA SER A 388 -9.10 15.03 -9.15
C SER A 388 -8.52 15.24 -10.56
N ARG A 389 -7.18 15.32 -10.68
CA ARG A 389 -6.49 15.58 -11.96
C ARG A 389 -5.80 14.35 -12.56
N VAL A 390 -5.68 13.26 -11.80
CA VAL A 390 -5.09 12.00 -12.28
C VAL A 390 -6.16 11.08 -12.84
N LYS A 391 -5.76 10.02 -13.56
CA LYS A 391 -6.71 9.00 -14.03
C LYS A 391 -7.13 8.09 -12.86
N LEU A 392 -8.43 7.92 -12.66
CA LEU A 392 -8.98 7.00 -11.65
C LEU A 392 -9.80 5.92 -12.36
N ILE A 393 -9.34 4.67 -12.27
CA ILE A 393 -9.98 3.48 -12.86
C ILE A 393 -10.42 2.56 -11.73
N ALA A 394 -11.68 2.17 -11.69
CA ALA A 394 -12.19 1.24 -10.69
C ALA A 394 -12.33 -0.18 -11.29
N GLU A 395 -12.05 -1.20 -10.47
CA GLU A 395 -12.71 -2.50 -10.56
C GLU A 395 -14.06 -2.39 -9.81
N PRO A 396 -15.20 -2.24 -10.50
CA PRO A 396 -16.46 -1.84 -9.88
C PRO A 396 -17.24 -3.04 -9.31
N TRP A 397 -16.54 -3.98 -8.68
CA TRP A 397 -17.15 -5.09 -7.96
C TRP A 397 -16.31 -5.56 -6.78
N ASP A 398 -16.96 -6.28 -5.87
CA ASP A 398 -16.33 -7.05 -4.80
C ASP A 398 -17.14 -8.32 -4.47
N CYS A 399 -16.62 -9.14 -3.55
CA CYS A 399 -17.25 -10.41 -3.13
C CYS A 399 -18.35 -10.23 -2.07
N GLY A 400 -18.51 -9.03 -1.51
CA GLY A 400 -19.47 -8.75 -0.45
C GLY A 400 -20.90 -8.53 -0.96
N PRO A 401 -21.90 -8.53 -0.05
CA PRO A 401 -23.29 -8.23 -0.40
C PRO A 401 -23.41 -6.86 -1.10
N GLY A 402 -24.13 -6.83 -2.22
CA GLY A 402 -24.28 -5.62 -3.03
C GLY A 402 -22.99 -5.17 -3.74
N GLY A 403 -22.00 -6.06 -3.89
CA GLY A 403 -20.68 -5.71 -4.43
C GLY A 403 -20.68 -5.27 -5.89
N TYR A 404 -21.62 -5.71 -6.72
CA TYR A 404 -21.61 -5.39 -8.16
C TYR A 404 -22.11 -3.96 -8.45
N GLN A 405 -21.18 -3.06 -8.78
CA GLN A 405 -21.40 -1.62 -8.93
C GLN A 405 -21.00 -1.09 -10.31
N VAL A 406 -21.05 -1.91 -11.37
CA VAL A 406 -20.74 -1.45 -12.75
C VAL A 406 -21.66 -0.30 -13.16
N GLY A 407 -21.04 0.84 -13.48
CA GLY A 407 -21.69 2.12 -13.77
C GLY A 407 -22.11 2.89 -12.52
N GLY A 408 -21.86 2.38 -11.32
CA GLY A 408 -22.24 2.93 -10.02
C GLY A 408 -21.29 4.02 -9.50
N PHE A 409 -20.07 4.13 -10.05
CA PHE A 409 -19.09 5.12 -9.59
C PHE A 409 -19.43 6.56 -10.04
N PRO A 410 -19.02 7.57 -9.25
CA PRO A 410 -19.33 8.96 -9.54
C PRO A 410 -18.60 9.49 -10.79
N PRO A 411 -19.06 10.60 -11.38
CA PRO A 411 -18.35 11.28 -12.46
C PRO A 411 -16.89 11.60 -12.08
N GLY A 412 -15.98 11.36 -13.02
CA GLY A 412 -14.53 11.46 -12.80
C GLY A 412 -13.84 10.10 -12.82
N TRP A 413 -14.57 9.03 -12.54
CA TRP A 413 -14.07 7.65 -12.55
C TRP A 413 -14.35 6.95 -13.88
N ALA A 414 -13.34 6.23 -14.38
CA ALA A 414 -13.50 5.19 -15.37
C ALA A 414 -13.64 3.83 -14.66
N GLU A 415 -14.26 2.86 -15.31
CA GLU A 415 -14.56 1.55 -14.72
C GLU A 415 -14.20 0.44 -15.70
N TRP A 416 -13.55 -0.62 -15.21
CA TRP A 416 -13.43 -1.87 -15.95
C TRP A 416 -14.82 -2.40 -16.32
N ASN A 417 -15.01 -2.72 -17.60
CA ASN A 417 -16.29 -3.20 -18.13
C ASN A 417 -16.24 -4.70 -18.41
N ASP A 418 -16.50 -5.51 -17.39
CA ASP A 418 -16.64 -6.96 -17.49
C ASP A 418 -17.76 -7.37 -18.45
N ARG A 419 -18.86 -6.60 -18.53
CA ARG A 419 -19.92 -6.84 -19.50
C ARG A 419 -19.42 -6.71 -20.94
N PHE A 420 -18.53 -5.77 -21.24
CA PHE A 420 -17.88 -5.69 -22.54
C PHE A 420 -17.07 -6.95 -22.81
N ARG A 421 -16.19 -7.33 -21.87
CA ARG A 421 -15.37 -8.55 -21.94
C ARG A 421 -16.23 -9.78 -22.24
N ASP A 422 -17.25 -10.02 -21.43
CA ASP A 422 -18.05 -11.24 -21.49
C ASP A 422 -18.95 -11.27 -22.72
N THR A 423 -19.56 -10.13 -23.09
CA THR A 423 -20.40 -10.04 -24.29
C THR A 423 -19.59 -10.26 -25.55
N VAL A 424 -18.42 -9.62 -25.68
CA VAL A 424 -17.58 -9.76 -26.87
C VAL A 424 -17.02 -11.18 -26.97
N ARG A 425 -16.59 -11.77 -25.85
CA ARG A 425 -16.18 -13.19 -25.81
C ARG A 425 -17.32 -14.12 -26.21
N ALA A 426 -18.51 -13.95 -25.64
CA ALA A 426 -19.69 -14.77 -25.95
C ALA A 426 -20.07 -14.68 -27.43
N PHE A 427 -20.09 -13.47 -27.99
CA PHE A 427 -20.38 -13.25 -29.41
C PHE A 427 -19.40 -14.00 -30.33
N TRP A 428 -18.08 -13.86 -30.09
CA TRP A 428 -17.07 -14.52 -30.91
C TRP A 428 -16.95 -16.03 -30.67
N LYS A 429 -17.30 -16.49 -29.46
CA LYS A 429 -17.41 -17.92 -29.15
C LYS A 429 -18.60 -18.57 -29.88
N GLY A 430 -19.60 -17.78 -30.28
CA GLY A 430 -20.78 -18.23 -31.02
C GLY A 430 -22.03 -18.43 -30.16
N ASP A 431 -22.12 -17.80 -29.00
CA ASP A 431 -23.32 -17.85 -28.16
C ASP A 431 -24.50 -17.11 -28.83
N GLU A 432 -25.68 -17.73 -28.81
CA GLU A 432 -26.90 -17.17 -29.39
C GLU A 432 -27.39 -15.92 -28.64
N GLY A 433 -28.10 -15.02 -29.33
CA GLY A 433 -28.76 -13.86 -28.71
C GLY A 433 -27.84 -12.70 -28.31
N THR A 434 -26.56 -12.72 -28.70
CA THR A 434 -25.55 -11.75 -28.25
C THR A 434 -25.50 -10.43 -29.04
N THR A 435 -26.11 -10.37 -30.24
CA THR A 435 -26.00 -9.20 -31.15
C THR A 435 -26.53 -7.90 -30.54
N GLY A 436 -27.64 -7.95 -29.81
CA GLY A 436 -28.22 -6.76 -29.17
C GLY A 436 -27.33 -6.18 -28.09
N GLU A 437 -26.84 -7.03 -27.19
CA GLU A 437 -25.89 -6.62 -26.14
C GLU A 437 -24.57 -6.14 -26.76
N LEU A 438 -24.07 -6.79 -27.82
CA LEU A 438 -22.86 -6.35 -28.51
C LEU A 438 -23.00 -4.92 -29.05
N ALA A 439 -24.15 -4.55 -29.65
CA ALA A 439 -24.38 -3.20 -30.13
C ALA A 439 -24.26 -2.14 -29.02
N ALA A 440 -24.78 -2.44 -27.82
CA ALA A 440 -24.62 -1.59 -26.65
C ALA A 440 -23.14 -1.49 -26.21
N ARG A 441 -22.40 -2.61 -26.21
CA ARG A 441 -20.98 -2.64 -25.86
C ARG A 441 -20.10 -1.84 -26.84
N LEU A 442 -20.35 -1.94 -28.14
CA LEU A 442 -19.63 -1.21 -29.18
C LEU A 442 -19.88 0.31 -29.15
N THR A 443 -21.00 0.74 -28.58
CA THR A 443 -21.36 2.16 -28.41
C THR A 443 -21.04 2.68 -27.01
N ALA A 444 -19.92 2.20 -26.46
CA ALA A 444 -19.37 2.59 -25.16
C ALA A 444 -20.32 2.32 -23.97
N SER A 445 -21.13 1.26 -24.05
CA SER A 445 -22.04 0.82 -22.98
C SER A 445 -22.88 1.97 -22.40
N ALA A 446 -23.46 2.78 -23.29
CA ALA A 446 -24.25 3.95 -22.91
C ALA A 446 -25.39 3.61 -21.93
N ASP A 447 -25.91 2.38 -21.98
CA ASP A 447 -26.92 1.84 -21.06
C ASP A 447 -26.47 1.84 -19.59
N LYS A 448 -25.16 1.88 -19.32
CA LYS A 448 -24.57 1.97 -17.98
C LYS A 448 -23.94 3.33 -17.69
N PHE A 449 -23.20 3.86 -18.65
CA PHE A 449 -22.31 5.00 -18.40
C PHE A 449 -22.84 6.34 -18.88
N ASN A 450 -23.89 6.41 -19.73
CA ASN A 450 -24.41 7.67 -20.25
C ASN A 450 -25.33 8.38 -19.24
N LYS A 451 -24.75 8.84 -18.13
CA LYS A 451 -25.45 9.60 -17.09
C LYS A 451 -24.54 10.65 -16.48
N ARG A 452 -25.14 11.72 -15.94
CA ARG A 452 -24.45 12.75 -15.14
C ARG A 452 -23.20 13.34 -15.80
N GLY A 453 -23.22 13.50 -17.13
CA GLY A 453 -22.11 14.08 -17.90
C GLY A 453 -20.89 13.17 -18.09
N ARG A 454 -20.95 11.91 -17.63
CA ARG A 454 -19.93 10.89 -17.94
C ARG A 454 -19.82 10.70 -19.45
N LYS A 455 -18.61 10.42 -19.90
CA LYS A 455 -18.24 10.37 -21.33
C LYS A 455 -17.94 8.93 -21.72
N PRO A 456 -17.84 8.62 -23.03
CA PRO A 456 -17.52 7.28 -23.51
C PRO A 456 -16.26 6.66 -22.89
N TRP A 457 -15.26 7.48 -22.51
CA TRP A 457 -14.06 6.99 -21.84
C TRP A 457 -14.28 6.47 -20.41
N SER A 458 -15.46 6.69 -19.82
CA SER A 458 -15.80 6.13 -18.50
C SER A 458 -15.88 4.60 -18.51
N THR A 459 -15.98 3.96 -19.69
CA THR A 459 -15.88 2.51 -19.83
C THR A 459 -14.46 2.11 -20.29
N VAL A 460 -13.76 1.35 -19.46
CA VAL A 460 -12.51 0.70 -19.83
C VAL A 460 -12.85 -0.66 -20.42
N ASN A 461 -12.86 -0.72 -21.74
CA ASN A 461 -13.16 -1.94 -22.49
C ASN A 461 -11.92 -2.84 -22.57
N PHE A 462 -12.06 -4.11 -22.20
CA PHE A 462 -10.98 -5.09 -22.28
C PHE A 462 -11.53 -6.47 -22.67
N ILE A 463 -10.68 -7.30 -23.29
CA ILE A 463 -11.02 -8.69 -23.64
C ILE A 463 -10.32 -9.67 -22.71
N THR A 464 -9.16 -9.32 -22.18
CA THR A 464 -8.35 -10.12 -21.25
C THR A 464 -7.69 -9.18 -20.26
N ALA A 465 -7.42 -9.71 -19.07
CA ALA A 465 -6.60 -9.11 -18.03
C ALA A 465 -5.79 -10.25 -17.39
N HIS A 466 -4.92 -9.94 -16.44
CA HIS A 466 -4.30 -10.92 -15.53
C HIS A 466 -5.34 -11.87 -14.92
#